data_AF-A0A7Z0M5R3-F1
#
_entry.id   AF-A0A7Z0M5R3-F1
#
_cell.length_a   1.000
_cell.length_b   1.000
_cell.length_c   1.000
_cell.angle_alpha   90.00
_cell.angle_beta   90.00
_cell.angle_gamma   90.00
#
_symmetry.space_group_name_H-M   'P 1'
#
loop_
_entity.id
_entity.type
_entity.pdbx_description
1 polymer ?
#
loop_
_entity_poly.entity_id
_entity_poly.type
_entity_poly.pdbx_seq_one_letter_code
_entity_poly.pdbx_strand_id
1 'polypeptide(L)'
;MEAIVEKILEKITQYDKIIIHRHVRPDLDAIGSQVGLQNLLLLNYPEKKILVTGYDEPNLHWLAGMNYVADEDYQDALVIVCDTANRERIDDQRYQNGKELIKIDHHPDDTPYGDISWVDPQASSTSEMITRFSREANLLMDVQTARLLYAGIVGDTGRFLFPSTSSLTFEMAAYLRQFSIDFSDLSRQMDTISLEIAKLQGYVYDNLEIDENGAARVIIRQDLLKQLKLKETDTSAVVGAPGRIKDVQSWGVFVEQEDGGYRVRLRSKTIPINEIAKQHDGGGHPLASGANSANRAENDQIYSEIQDLLKKSQK
;
A
#
# COMPACT_ATOMS: atom_id res chain seq x y z
N MET A 1 -11.76 -18.64 16.61
CA MET A 1 -10.86 -18.64 15.46
C MET A 1 -11.69 -18.98 14.24
N GLU A 2 -11.69 -18.12 13.23
CA GLU A 2 -12.37 -18.41 11.97
C GLU A 2 -11.80 -19.66 11.30
N ALA A 3 -12.63 -20.45 10.61
CA ALA A 3 -12.19 -21.71 9.99
C ALA A 3 -11.05 -21.51 8.96
N ILE A 4 -11.01 -20.35 8.29
CA ILE A 4 -9.95 -20.00 7.35
C ILE A 4 -8.62 -19.73 8.07
N VAL A 5 -8.66 -19.07 9.23
CA VAL A 5 -7.50 -18.78 10.07
C VAL A 5 -6.90 -20.08 10.61
N GLU A 6 -7.75 -21.02 11.05
CA GLU A 6 -7.34 -22.36 11.49
C GLU A 6 -6.61 -23.10 10.37
N LYS A 7 -7.20 -23.13 9.17
CA LYS A 7 -6.60 -23.79 7.99
C LYS A 7 -5.25 -23.19 7.61
N ILE A 8 -5.10 -21.87 7.68
CA ILE A 8 -3.81 -21.21 7.42
C ILE A 8 -2.78 -21.61 8.48
N LEU A 9 -3.14 -21.61 9.76
CA LEU A 9 -2.27 -22.02 10.87
C LEU A 9 -1.82 -23.47 10.74
N GLU A 10 -2.73 -24.38 10.35
CA GLU A 10 -2.41 -25.78 10.07
C GLU A 10 -1.34 -25.90 8.98
N LYS A 11 -1.47 -25.15 7.88
CA LYS A 11 -0.46 -25.13 6.81
C LYS A 11 0.86 -24.57 7.29
N ILE A 12 0.86 -23.43 7.98
CA ILE A 12 2.08 -22.86 8.55
C ILE A 12 2.80 -23.87 9.46
N THR A 13 2.04 -24.65 10.24
CA THR A 13 2.61 -25.68 11.12
C THR A 13 3.23 -26.85 10.32
N GLN A 14 2.60 -27.26 9.21
CA GLN A 14 3.02 -28.39 8.38
C GLN A 14 4.31 -28.16 7.57
N TYR A 15 4.61 -26.92 7.19
CA TYR A 15 5.74 -26.61 6.31
C TYR A 15 6.97 -26.11 7.08
N ASP A 16 8.15 -26.64 6.76
CA ASP A 16 9.42 -26.21 7.39
C ASP A 16 10.03 -24.97 6.72
N LYS A 17 9.66 -24.71 5.47
CA LYS A 17 10.09 -23.55 4.69
C LYS A 17 8.90 -22.70 4.31
N ILE A 18 8.97 -21.42 4.62
CA ILE A 18 7.92 -20.44 4.30
C ILE A 18 8.58 -19.25 3.61
N ILE A 19 8.04 -18.83 2.47
CA ILE A 19 8.50 -17.65 1.74
C ILE A 19 7.33 -16.69 1.61
N ILE A 20 7.50 -15.46 2.08
CA ILE A 20 6.45 -14.46 2.14
C ILE A 20 6.75 -13.36 1.11
N HIS A 21 5.76 -13.04 0.29
CA HIS A 21 5.77 -12.04 -0.78
C HIS A 21 4.79 -10.90 -0.49
N ARG A 22 4.86 -9.83 -1.28
CA ARG A 22 3.90 -8.72 -1.32
C ARG A 22 3.85 -8.06 -2.70
N HIS A 23 3.11 -6.95 -2.87
CA HIS A 23 2.99 -6.28 -4.15
C HIS A 23 4.24 -5.43 -4.52
N VAL A 24 4.54 -5.23 -5.80
CA VAL A 24 5.58 -4.31 -6.30
C VAL A 24 5.30 -2.86 -5.89
N ARG A 25 6.37 -2.05 -5.72
CA ARG A 25 6.30 -0.67 -5.19
C ARG A 25 5.61 -0.67 -3.82
N PRO A 26 6.23 -1.30 -2.81
CA PRO A 26 5.59 -1.55 -1.53
C PRO A 26 5.28 -0.24 -0.82
N ASP A 27 4.20 -0.26 -0.05
CA ASP A 27 3.92 0.77 0.95
C ASP A 27 4.13 0.19 2.37
N LEU A 28 3.68 0.93 3.38
CA LEU A 28 3.83 0.55 4.77
C LEU A 28 3.03 -0.72 5.12
N ASP A 29 1.88 -0.97 4.49
CA ASP A 29 1.09 -2.17 4.77
C ASP A 29 1.71 -3.40 4.13
N ALA A 30 2.19 -3.29 2.89
CA ALA A 30 2.92 -4.36 2.23
C ALA A 30 4.13 -4.82 3.04
N ILE A 31 4.96 -3.88 3.54
CA ILE A 31 6.11 -4.22 4.40
C ILE A 31 5.66 -4.67 5.80
N GLY A 32 4.68 -3.98 6.39
CA GLY A 32 4.18 -4.24 7.73
C GLY A 32 3.58 -5.64 7.87
N SER A 33 2.74 -6.04 6.91
CA SER A 33 2.10 -7.35 6.88
C SER A 33 3.08 -8.48 6.54
N GLN A 34 3.92 -8.30 5.50
CA GLN A 34 4.89 -9.30 5.07
C GLN A 34 5.93 -9.60 6.15
N VAL A 35 6.63 -8.56 6.62
CA VAL A 35 7.72 -8.73 7.60
C VAL A 35 7.16 -8.91 9.01
N GLY A 36 6.01 -8.31 9.31
CA GLY A 36 5.29 -8.59 10.56
C GLY A 36 4.91 -10.07 10.68
N LEU A 37 4.39 -10.68 9.60
CA LEU A 37 4.10 -12.11 9.58
C LEU A 37 5.39 -12.93 9.72
N GLN A 38 6.49 -12.57 9.04
CA GLN A 38 7.76 -13.27 9.21
C GLN A 38 8.22 -13.28 10.68
N ASN A 39 8.29 -12.11 11.31
CA ASN A 39 8.76 -12.01 12.69
C ASN A 39 7.85 -12.75 13.66
N LEU A 40 6.53 -12.64 13.46
CA LEU A 40 5.54 -13.38 14.22
C LEU A 40 5.78 -14.90 14.13
N LEU A 41 6.00 -15.42 12.92
CA LEU A 41 6.21 -16.85 12.72
C LEU A 41 7.58 -17.31 13.23
N LEU A 42 8.64 -16.53 13.04
CA LEU A 42 9.98 -16.87 13.57
C LEU A 42 9.99 -16.92 15.11
N LEU A 43 9.19 -16.08 15.78
CA LEU A 43 9.06 -16.08 17.23
C LEU A 43 8.35 -17.34 17.76
N ASN A 44 7.37 -17.86 17.01
CA ASN A 44 6.55 -18.99 17.44
C ASN A 44 7.05 -20.35 16.90
N TYR A 45 7.85 -20.33 15.82
CA TYR A 45 8.39 -21.51 15.15
C TYR A 45 9.88 -21.29 14.79
N PRO A 46 10.75 -21.11 15.79
CA PRO A 46 12.16 -20.73 15.58
C PRO A 46 12.98 -21.78 14.82
N GLU A 47 12.50 -23.01 14.71
CA GLU A 47 13.11 -24.09 13.94
C GLU A 47 12.87 -24.00 12.42
N LYS A 48 11.86 -23.22 11.99
CA LYS A 48 11.49 -23.10 10.57
C LYS A 48 12.36 -22.09 9.84
N LYS A 49 12.54 -22.29 8.53
CA LYS A 49 13.17 -21.31 7.64
C LYS A 49 12.09 -20.41 7.05
N ILE A 50 12.06 -19.15 7.47
CA ILE A 50 11.04 -18.17 7.05
C ILE A 50 11.72 -16.98 6.41
N LEU A 51 11.46 -16.77 5.12
CA LEU A 51 12.10 -15.72 4.31
C LEU A 51 11.06 -14.73 3.78
N VAL A 52 11.45 -13.47 3.66
CA VAL A 52 10.70 -12.42 2.95
C VAL A 52 11.47 -12.01 1.70
N THR A 53 10.80 -11.96 0.55
CA THR A 53 11.40 -11.59 -0.74
C THR A 53 10.79 -10.32 -1.33
N GLY A 54 11.43 -9.78 -2.36
CA GLY A 54 11.00 -8.59 -3.09
C GLY A 54 12.09 -7.53 -3.20
N TYR A 55 11.82 -6.47 -3.96
CA TYR A 55 12.72 -5.32 -4.07
C TYR A 55 12.87 -4.59 -2.72
N ASP A 56 14.10 -4.34 -2.29
CA ASP A 56 14.37 -3.56 -1.08
C ASP A 56 14.13 -2.07 -1.36
N GLU A 57 12.96 -1.55 -0.96
CA GLU A 57 12.56 -0.17 -1.20
C GLU A 57 13.34 0.79 -0.30
N PRO A 58 14.26 1.62 -0.85
CA PRO A 58 15.16 2.43 -0.03
C PRO A 58 14.42 3.39 0.92
N ASN A 59 13.24 3.89 0.51
CA ASN A 59 12.44 4.80 1.33
C ASN A 59 11.72 4.12 2.50
N LEU A 60 11.64 2.78 2.51
CA LEU A 60 11.02 1.96 3.55
C LEU A 60 12.01 1.03 4.25
N HIS A 61 13.29 1.03 3.86
CA HIS A 61 14.32 0.20 4.47
C HIS A 61 14.48 0.43 5.98
N TRP A 62 14.14 1.64 6.46
CA TRP A 62 14.12 1.96 7.88
C TRP A 62 13.04 1.20 8.67
N LEU A 63 12.01 0.70 7.98
CA LEU A 63 10.95 -0.12 8.57
C LEU A 63 11.42 -1.57 8.63
N ALA A 64 11.83 -2.13 7.49
CA ALA A 64 12.43 -3.45 7.34
C ALA A 64 13.11 -3.62 5.97
N GLY A 65 14.06 -4.57 5.88
CA GLY A 65 14.72 -5.00 4.64
C GLY A 65 14.32 -6.42 4.24
N MET A 66 14.65 -6.80 3.01
CA MET A 66 14.29 -8.11 2.44
C MET A 66 15.42 -9.14 2.61
N ASN A 67 15.09 -10.43 2.61
CA ASN A 67 16.10 -11.49 2.58
C ASN A 67 16.57 -11.75 1.15
N TYR A 68 17.80 -12.29 1.02
CA TYR A 68 18.17 -13.01 -0.18
C TYR A 68 17.47 -14.37 -0.20
N VAL A 69 16.74 -14.65 -1.28
CA VAL A 69 15.99 -15.90 -1.48
C VAL A 69 16.50 -16.60 -2.74
N ALA A 70 17.10 -17.78 -2.56
CA ALA A 70 17.59 -18.60 -3.65
C ALA A 70 16.46 -19.41 -4.30
N ASP A 71 16.65 -19.87 -5.54
CA ASP A 71 15.61 -20.67 -6.23
C ASP A 71 15.34 -22.00 -5.52
N GLU A 72 16.36 -22.60 -4.91
CA GLU A 72 16.26 -23.84 -4.13
C GLU A 72 15.43 -23.67 -2.85
N ASP A 73 15.30 -22.43 -2.35
CA ASP A 73 14.51 -22.16 -1.16
C ASP A 73 13.03 -22.47 -1.38
N TYR A 74 12.53 -22.29 -2.61
CA TYR A 74 11.13 -22.56 -2.98
C TYR A 74 10.77 -24.06 -3.00
N GLN A 75 11.75 -24.97 -3.11
CA GLN A 75 11.47 -26.41 -3.16
C GLN A 75 10.79 -26.87 -1.87
N ASP A 76 9.60 -27.48 -1.94
CA ASP A 76 8.82 -27.87 -0.74
C ASP A 76 8.45 -26.70 0.20
N ALA A 77 8.52 -25.45 -0.25
CA ALA A 77 8.13 -24.30 0.56
C ALA A 77 6.63 -24.00 0.46
N LEU A 78 6.06 -23.52 1.56
CA LEU A 78 4.81 -22.78 1.56
C LEU A 78 5.09 -21.34 1.13
N VAL A 79 4.37 -20.85 0.13
CA VAL A 79 4.42 -19.45 -0.26
C VAL A 79 3.21 -18.72 0.29
N ILE A 80 3.43 -17.57 0.91
CA ILE A 80 2.37 -16.68 1.39
C ILE A 80 2.52 -15.34 0.67
N VAL A 81 1.45 -14.83 0.07
CA VAL A 81 1.44 -13.50 -0.56
C VAL A 81 0.53 -12.60 0.27
N CYS A 82 1.12 -11.59 0.88
CA CYS A 82 0.42 -10.55 1.62
C CYS A 82 0.09 -9.38 0.71
N ASP A 83 -1.05 -8.74 0.95
CA ASP A 83 -1.37 -7.41 0.43
C ASP A 83 -1.16 -7.31 -1.10
N THR A 84 -1.82 -8.16 -1.88
CA THR A 84 -1.67 -8.12 -3.35
C THR A 84 -2.95 -8.60 -4.02
N ALA A 85 -3.67 -7.69 -4.67
CA ALA A 85 -4.92 -8.04 -5.33
C ALA A 85 -4.73 -9.00 -6.53
N ASN A 86 -3.73 -8.72 -7.37
CA ASN A 86 -3.53 -9.37 -8.67
C ASN A 86 -2.11 -9.95 -8.81
N ARG A 87 -2.00 -11.14 -9.43
CA ARG A 87 -0.74 -11.90 -9.58
C ARG A 87 0.38 -11.11 -10.26
N GLU A 88 0.02 -10.28 -11.24
CA GLU A 88 0.96 -9.47 -12.04
C GLU A 88 1.66 -8.42 -11.18
N ARG A 89 1.07 -8.07 -10.03
CA ARG A 89 1.65 -7.11 -9.09
C ARG A 89 2.50 -7.77 -8.01
N ILE A 90 2.61 -9.09 -7.93
CA ILE A 90 3.46 -9.74 -6.93
C ILE A 90 4.93 -9.41 -7.20
N ASP A 91 5.62 -8.87 -6.18
CA ASP A 91 7.06 -8.68 -6.24
C ASP A 91 7.75 -10.03 -6.05
N ASP A 92 8.63 -10.37 -7.00
CA ASP A 92 9.18 -11.71 -7.24
C ASP A 92 8.17 -12.74 -7.80
N GLN A 93 8.28 -13.00 -9.10
CA GLN A 93 7.40 -13.92 -9.84
C GLN A 93 7.64 -15.40 -9.52
N ARG A 94 8.65 -15.73 -8.70
CA ARG A 94 8.90 -17.10 -8.23
C ARG A 94 7.88 -17.55 -7.17
N TYR A 95 6.91 -16.73 -6.78
CA TYR A 95 5.82 -17.10 -5.86
C TYR A 95 5.09 -18.40 -6.27
N GLN A 96 5.10 -18.73 -7.56
CA GLN A 96 4.50 -19.93 -8.14
C GLN A 96 5.35 -21.21 -8.02
N ASN A 97 6.60 -21.10 -7.56
CA ASN A 97 7.55 -22.22 -7.48
C ASN A 97 7.47 -22.97 -6.14
N GLY A 98 6.65 -22.50 -5.20
CA GLY A 98 6.34 -23.19 -3.95
C GLY A 98 5.45 -24.41 -4.17
N LYS A 99 5.31 -25.22 -3.12
CA LYS A 99 4.44 -26.41 -3.12
C LYS A 99 2.97 -26.08 -2.88
N GLU A 100 2.71 -24.99 -2.17
CA GLU A 100 1.37 -24.49 -1.87
C GLU A 100 1.42 -22.97 -1.71
N LEU A 101 0.35 -22.29 -2.11
CA LEU A 101 0.24 -20.84 -2.14
C LEU A 101 -0.93 -20.35 -1.29
N ILE A 102 -0.66 -19.45 -0.36
CA ILE A 102 -1.68 -18.76 0.44
C ILE A 102 -1.72 -17.27 0.05
N LYS A 103 -2.92 -16.75 -0.18
CA LYS A 103 -3.19 -15.30 -0.31
C LYS A 103 -3.78 -14.78 1.00
N ILE A 104 -3.25 -13.66 1.50
CA ILE A 104 -3.84 -12.88 2.60
C ILE A 104 -3.91 -11.43 2.14
N ASP A 105 -5.11 -10.89 1.97
CA ASP A 105 -5.29 -9.59 1.32
C ASP A 105 -6.60 -8.91 1.74
N HIS A 106 -6.63 -7.58 1.69
CA HIS A 106 -7.80 -6.78 2.02
C HIS A 106 -8.41 -6.07 0.79
N HIS A 107 -7.84 -6.25 -0.39
CA HIS A 107 -8.40 -5.71 -1.63
C HIS A 107 -9.62 -6.52 -2.10
N PRO A 108 -10.49 -5.95 -2.94
CA PRO A 108 -11.51 -6.72 -3.66
C PRO A 108 -10.90 -7.91 -4.43
N ASP A 109 -11.52 -9.09 -4.32
CA ASP A 109 -10.99 -10.33 -4.92
C ASP A 109 -11.48 -10.54 -6.36
N ASP A 110 -11.29 -9.53 -7.23
CA ASP A 110 -11.72 -9.59 -8.63
C ASP A 110 -10.95 -10.66 -9.43
N THR A 111 -9.72 -10.98 -9.01
CA THR A 111 -8.87 -12.02 -9.60
C THR A 111 -8.35 -12.99 -8.52
N PRO A 112 -9.16 -13.99 -8.12
CA PRO A 112 -8.77 -14.92 -7.06
C PRO A 112 -7.52 -15.72 -7.40
N TYR A 113 -6.66 -15.93 -6.40
CA TYR A 113 -5.48 -16.79 -6.51
C TYR A 113 -5.07 -17.41 -5.17
N GLY A 114 -4.19 -18.41 -5.24
CA GLY A 114 -3.76 -19.21 -4.09
C GLY A 114 -4.59 -20.47 -3.93
N ASP A 115 -3.97 -21.52 -3.38
CA ASP A 115 -4.65 -22.75 -2.96
C ASP A 115 -5.54 -22.50 -1.74
N ILE A 116 -5.15 -21.52 -0.92
CA ILE A 116 -5.95 -20.94 0.16
C ILE A 116 -5.96 -19.42 -0.02
N SER A 117 -7.12 -18.80 0.09
CA SER A 117 -7.30 -17.36 -0.03
C SER A 117 -8.09 -16.85 1.17
N TRP A 118 -7.48 -15.99 1.98
CA TRP A 118 -8.15 -15.23 3.03
C TRP A 118 -8.20 -13.77 2.60
N VAL A 119 -9.37 -13.38 2.10
CA VAL A 119 -9.62 -12.01 1.64
C VAL A 119 -10.71 -11.36 2.46
N ASP A 120 -10.41 -10.22 3.07
CA ASP A 120 -11.36 -9.46 3.89
C ASP A 120 -11.39 -7.98 3.47
N PRO A 121 -12.27 -7.61 2.50
CA PRO A 121 -12.40 -6.22 2.05
C PRO A 121 -12.96 -5.25 3.09
N GLN A 122 -13.33 -5.72 4.28
CA GLN A 122 -13.74 -4.86 5.39
C GLN A 122 -12.58 -4.56 6.35
N ALA A 123 -11.46 -5.29 6.26
CA ALA A 123 -10.27 -5.00 7.03
C ALA A 123 -9.64 -3.69 6.55
N SER A 124 -9.12 -2.89 7.48
CA SER A 124 -8.50 -1.62 7.11
C SER A 124 -7.20 -1.77 6.32
N SER A 125 -6.53 -2.91 6.49
CA SER A 125 -5.21 -3.23 5.96
C SER A 125 -4.93 -4.73 6.15
N THR A 126 -4.00 -5.27 5.39
CA THR A 126 -3.48 -6.63 5.59
C THR A 126 -2.78 -6.75 6.95
N SER A 127 -2.11 -5.69 7.43
CA SER A 127 -1.53 -5.65 8.78
C SER A 127 -2.56 -5.78 9.91
N GLU A 128 -3.77 -5.25 9.73
CA GLU A 128 -4.90 -5.51 10.64
C GLU A 128 -5.26 -7.00 10.64
N MET A 129 -5.33 -7.64 9.46
CA MET A 129 -5.60 -9.07 9.33
C MET A 129 -4.53 -9.93 10.00
N ILE A 130 -3.24 -9.60 9.85
CA ILE A 130 -2.15 -10.32 10.52
C ILE A 130 -2.19 -10.11 12.05
N THR A 131 -2.57 -8.93 12.52
CA THR A 131 -2.77 -8.67 13.96
C THR A 131 -3.95 -9.48 14.51
N ARG A 132 -5.04 -9.59 13.75
CA ARG A 132 -6.19 -10.44 14.10
C ARG A 132 -5.78 -11.91 14.12
N PHE A 133 -5.05 -12.37 13.11
CA PHE A 133 -4.51 -13.72 13.01
C PHE A 133 -3.69 -14.09 14.26
N SER A 134 -2.75 -13.23 14.68
CA SER A 134 -1.92 -13.51 15.85
C SER A 134 -2.75 -13.65 17.13
N ARG A 135 -3.78 -12.82 17.31
CA ARG A 135 -4.67 -12.87 18.49
C ARG A 135 -5.54 -14.11 18.49
N GLU A 136 -6.14 -14.45 17.35
CA GLU A 136 -7.03 -15.62 17.25
C GLU A 136 -6.28 -16.94 17.40
N ALA A 137 -5.06 -17.02 16.87
CA ALA A 137 -4.19 -18.17 16.98
C ALA A 137 -3.40 -18.23 18.31
N ASN A 138 -3.57 -17.24 19.20
CA ASN A 138 -2.82 -17.10 20.47
C ASN A 138 -1.29 -17.15 20.28
N LEU A 139 -0.78 -16.55 19.20
CA LEU A 139 0.65 -16.49 18.91
C LEU A 139 1.34 -15.43 19.78
N LEU A 140 2.56 -15.72 20.21
CA LEU A 140 3.43 -14.75 20.87
C LEU A 140 3.77 -13.63 19.89
N MET A 141 3.86 -12.41 20.40
CA MET A 141 4.26 -11.22 19.62
C MET A 141 5.32 -10.45 20.39
N ASP A 142 6.32 -9.93 19.68
CA ASP A 142 7.34 -9.06 20.25
C ASP A 142 7.17 -7.60 19.81
N VAL A 143 7.99 -6.72 20.37
CA VAL A 143 7.92 -5.27 20.13
C VAL A 143 8.17 -4.93 18.66
N GLN A 144 9.06 -5.65 17.97
CA GLN A 144 9.39 -5.36 16.57
C GLN A 144 8.26 -5.78 15.63
N THR A 145 7.66 -6.95 15.85
CA THR A 145 6.46 -7.40 15.13
C THR A 145 5.32 -6.40 15.32
N ALA A 146 5.07 -5.99 16.56
CA ALA A 146 4.01 -5.03 16.85
C ALA A 146 4.26 -3.65 16.19
N ARG A 147 5.53 -3.20 16.12
CA ARG A 147 5.93 -1.97 15.43
C ARG A 147 5.62 -2.03 13.93
N LEU A 148 5.94 -3.14 13.28
CA LEU A 148 5.71 -3.35 11.83
C LEU A 148 4.21 -3.33 11.50
N LEU A 149 3.43 -4.12 12.23
CA LEU A 149 1.98 -4.22 12.02
C LEU A 149 1.28 -2.87 12.31
N TYR A 150 1.73 -2.14 13.33
CA TYR A 150 1.17 -0.82 13.63
C TYR A 150 1.50 0.19 12.53
N ALA A 151 2.72 0.16 11.99
CA ALA A 151 3.11 1.03 10.88
C ALA A 151 2.25 0.77 9.63
N GLY A 152 1.97 -0.49 9.31
CA GLY A 152 1.09 -0.87 8.21
C GLY A 152 -0.33 -0.35 8.39
N ILE A 153 -0.95 -0.59 9.56
CA ILE A 153 -2.29 -0.06 9.89
C ILE A 153 -2.32 1.47 9.79
N VAL A 154 -1.34 2.16 10.37
CA VAL A 154 -1.29 3.64 10.32
C VAL A 154 -1.09 4.14 8.89
N GLY A 155 -0.26 3.46 8.09
CA GLY A 155 -0.03 3.81 6.69
C GLY A 155 -1.31 3.76 5.88
N ASP A 156 -2.00 2.62 5.93
CA ASP A 156 -3.14 2.35 5.05
C ASP A 156 -4.44 3.03 5.49
N THR A 157 -4.53 3.41 6.76
CA THR A 157 -5.63 4.24 7.28
C THR A 157 -5.36 5.74 7.19
N GLY A 158 -4.19 6.16 6.72
CA GLY A 158 -3.79 7.56 6.75
C GLY A 158 -3.80 8.14 8.17
N ARG A 159 -3.32 7.34 9.14
CA ARG A 159 -3.42 7.61 10.58
C ARG A 159 -4.88 7.75 11.03
N PHE A 160 -5.68 6.74 10.73
CA PHE A 160 -7.09 6.63 11.12
C PHE A 160 -8.00 7.70 10.52
N LEU A 161 -7.58 8.32 9.42
CA LEU A 161 -8.31 9.35 8.71
C LEU A 161 -9.27 8.76 7.65
N PHE A 162 -8.85 7.69 6.98
CA PHE A 162 -9.56 7.17 5.83
C PHE A 162 -10.78 6.33 6.23
N PRO A 163 -11.81 6.23 5.35
CA PRO A 163 -13.05 5.50 5.65
C PRO A 163 -12.87 4.00 5.91
N SER A 164 -11.74 3.41 5.53
CA SER A 164 -11.37 2.03 5.86
C SER A 164 -11.18 1.80 7.37
N THR A 165 -11.01 2.88 8.15
CA THR A 165 -10.86 2.81 9.60
C THR A 165 -12.16 2.38 10.27
N SER A 166 -12.15 1.24 10.94
CA SER A 166 -13.30 0.69 11.66
C SER A 166 -13.06 0.65 13.18
N SER A 167 -14.08 0.24 13.94
CA SER A 167 -13.91 -0.04 15.37
C SER A 167 -12.90 -1.18 15.61
N LEU A 168 -12.86 -2.18 14.72
CA LEU A 168 -11.90 -3.28 14.79
C LEU A 168 -10.47 -2.78 14.57
N THR A 169 -10.27 -1.82 13.67
CA THR A 169 -8.98 -1.16 13.45
C THR A 169 -8.44 -0.52 14.72
N PHE A 170 -9.31 0.22 15.44
CA PHE A 170 -8.92 0.80 16.72
C PHE A 170 -8.63 -0.26 17.78
N GLU A 171 -9.36 -1.38 17.78
CA GLU A 171 -9.08 -2.49 18.69
C GLU A 171 -7.71 -3.12 18.41
N MET A 172 -7.37 -3.38 17.15
CA MET A 172 -6.05 -3.91 16.76
C MET A 172 -4.93 -2.91 17.08
N ALA A 173 -5.13 -1.63 16.77
CA ALA A 173 -4.19 -0.58 17.15
C ALA A 173 -3.99 -0.48 18.68
N ALA A 174 -5.07 -0.61 19.46
CA ALA A 174 -5.02 -0.61 20.92
C ALA A 174 -4.31 -1.85 21.48
N TYR A 175 -4.47 -3.02 20.84
CA TYR A 175 -3.72 -4.22 21.17
C TYR A 175 -2.21 -4.03 20.93
N LEU A 176 -1.82 -3.52 19.76
CA LEU A 176 -0.42 -3.24 19.43
C LEU A 176 0.19 -2.15 20.33
N ARG A 177 -0.62 -1.21 20.82
CA ARG A 177 -0.23 -0.18 21.79
C ARG A 177 0.22 -0.71 23.15
N GLN A 178 -0.06 -1.97 23.46
CA GLN A 178 0.37 -2.60 24.73
C GLN A 178 1.87 -2.92 24.75
N PHE A 179 2.50 -2.99 23.57
CA PHE A 179 3.94 -3.21 23.44
C PHE A 179 4.73 -1.92 23.66
N SER A 180 5.93 -2.04 24.20
CA SER A 180 6.82 -0.90 24.51
C SER A 180 7.48 -0.30 23.26
N ILE A 181 6.67 0.21 22.32
CA ILE A 181 7.10 0.89 21.10
C ILE A 181 7.16 2.40 21.38
N ASP A 182 8.20 3.08 20.90
CA ASP A 182 8.17 4.54 20.81
C ASP A 182 7.30 4.95 19.60
N PHE A 183 5.99 5.02 19.83
CA PHE A 183 5.02 5.42 18.80
C PHE A 183 5.24 6.84 18.28
N SER A 184 5.81 7.71 19.11
CA SER A 184 6.11 9.09 18.71
C SER A 184 7.27 9.10 17.73
N ASP A 185 8.30 8.30 17.98
CA ASP A 185 9.42 8.13 17.06
C ASP A 185 9.02 7.49 15.74
N LEU A 186 8.27 6.39 15.80
CA LEU A 186 7.71 5.76 14.62
C LEU A 186 6.90 6.76 13.79
N SER A 187 6.02 7.54 14.43
CA SER A 187 5.19 8.53 13.73
C SER A 187 6.02 9.66 13.11
N ARG A 188 7.05 10.16 13.82
CA ARG A 188 7.97 11.17 13.27
C ARG A 188 8.74 10.61 12.07
N GLN A 189 9.19 9.37 12.14
CA GLN A 189 9.91 8.71 11.06
C GLN A 189 9.02 8.55 9.82
N MET A 190 7.77 8.13 10.01
CA MET A 190 6.76 8.06 8.95
C MET A 190 6.44 9.42 8.31
N ASP A 191 6.43 10.49 9.11
CA ASP A 191 6.16 11.86 8.63
C ASP A 191 7.41 12.56 8.04
N THR A 192 8.59 11.95 8.14
CA THR A 192 9.84 12.58 7.70
C THR A 192 9.92 12.61 6.18
N ILE A 193 10.18 13.80 5.65
CA ILE A 193 10.45 14.03 4.23
C ILE A 193 11.78 14.76 4.05
N SER A 194 12.42 14.57 2.89
CA SER A 194 13.61 15.36 2.55
C SER A 194 13.25 16.81 2.22
N LEU A 195 14.25 17.69 2.23
CA LEU A 195 14.07 19.08 1.81
C LEU A 195 13.63 19.18 0.34
N GLU A 196 14.11 18.28 -0.51
CA GLU A 196 13.76 18.19 -1.92
C GLU A 196 12.28 17.86 -2.10
N ILE A 197 11.75 16.90 -1.32
CA ILE A 197 10.31 16.59 -1.29
C ILE A 197 9.52 17.79 -0.78
N ALA A 198 9.98 18.46 0.28
CA ALA A 198 9.32 19.65 0.81
C ALA A 198 9.25 20.78 -0.24
N LYS A 199 10.31 20.97 -1.04
CA LYS A 199 10.32 21.93 -2.16
C LYS A 199 9.36 21.51 -3.28
N LEU A 200 9.32 20.23 -3.63
CA LEU A 200 8.36 19.71 -4.60
C LEU A 200 6.92 19.93 -4.12
N GLN A 201 6.66 19.74 -2.82
CA GLN A 201 5.36 20.03 -2.22
C GLN A 201 5.01 21.52 -2.29
N GLY A 202 5.97 22.41 -2.07
CA GLY A 202 5.81 23.85 -2.29
C GLY A 202 5.41 24.16 -3.74
N TYR A 203 6.11 23.58 -4.71
CA TYR A 203 5.76 23.70 -6.13
C TYR A 203 4.33 23.23 -6.42
N VAL A 204 3.91 22.10 -5.82
CA VAL A 204 2.54 21.59 -5.98
C VAL A 204 1.52 22.62 -5.53
N TYR A 205 1.73 23.29 -4.40
CA TYR A 205 0.82 24.33 -3.92
C TYR A 205 0.83 25.57 -4.80
N ASP A 206 2.00 26.02 -5.26
CA ASP A 206 2.12 27.22 -6.08
C ASP A 206 1.52 27.07 -7.50
N ASN A 207 1.44 25.84 -8.01
CA ASN A 207 1.02 25.53 -9.38
C ASN A 207 -0.28 24.71 -9.46
N LEU A 208 -1.03 24.64 -8.36
CA LEU A 208 -2.30 23.92 -8.35
C LEU A 208 -3.38 24.77 -9.03
N GLU A 209 -4.00 24.20 -10.07
CA GLU A 209 -5.22 24.74 -10.66
C GLU A 209 -6.42 24.15 -9.91
N ILE A 210 -7.37 24.99 -9.46
CA ILE A 210 -8.59 24.56 -8.78
C ILE A 210 -9.79 25.24 -9.45
N ASP A 211 -10.81 24.46 -9.82
CA ASP A 211 -12.06 24.99 -10.36
C ASP A 211 -13.09 25.32 -9.27
N GLU A 212 -14.20 25.96 -9.65
CA GLU A 212 -15.27 26.35 -8.73
C GLU A 212 -16.00 25.18 -8.06
N ASN A 213 -15.88 23.96 -8.60
CA ASN A 213 -16.51 22.75 -8.08
C ASN A 213 -15.58 21.95 -7.16
N GLY A 214 -14.32 22.37 -7.04
CA GLY A 214 -13.28 21.72 -6.25
C GLY A 214 -12.49 20.64 -7.00
N ALA A 215 -12.58 20.59 -8.33
CA ALA A 215 -11.65 19.78 -9.12
C ALA A 215 -10.30 20.48 -9.14
N ALA A 216 -9.21 19.74 -8.91
CA ALA A 216 -7.88 20.31 -8.96
C ALA A 216 -6.90 19.50 -9.82
N ARG A 217 -5.89 20.17 -10.36
CA ARG A 217 -4.78 19.49 -11.04
C ARG A 217 -3.46 20.20 -10.86
N VAL A 218 -2.38 19.43 -10.98
CA VAL A 218 -1.02 19.95 -11.09
C VAL A 218 -0.22 19.08 -12.06
N ILE A 219 0.65 19.72 -12.85
CA ILE A 219 1.60 19.04 -13.73
C ILE A 219 3.01 19.16 -13.13
N ILE A 220 3.63 18.02 -12.86
CA ILE A 220 5.02 17.90 -12.42
C ILE A 220 5.86 17.52 -13.63
N ARG A 221 6.72 18.44 -14.04
CA ARG A 221 7.59 18.30 -15.22
C ARG A 221 8.89 17.58 -14.89
N GLN A 222 9.48 16.92 -15.89
CA GLN A 222 10.73 16.18 -15.75
C GLN A 222 11.93 17.08 -15.39
N ASP A 223 11.96 18.30 -15.92
CA ASP A 223 13.03 19.27 -15.65
C ASP A 223 13.07 19.68 -14.16
N LEU A 224 11.91 19.84 -13.53
CA LEU A 224 11.78 20.11 -12.11
C LEU A 224 12.31 18.94 -11.26
N LEU A 225 11.95 17.70 -11.59
CA LEU A 225 12.45 16.52 -10.88
C LEU A 225 13.97 16.43 -10.97
N LYS A 226 14.54 16.64 -12.17
CA LYS A 226 15.99 16.69 -12.38
C LYS A 226 16.65 17.81 -11.58
N GLN A 227 16.06 19.00 -11.54
CA GLN A 227 16.56 20.12 -10.74
C GLN A 227 16.57 19.81 -9.24
N LEU A 228 15.52 19.15 -8.74
CA LEU A 228 15.41 18.73 -7.34
C LEU A 228 16.16 17.43 -7.02
N LYS A 229 16.78 16.79 -8.02
CA LYS A 229 17.43 15.47 -7.90
C LYS A 229 16.48 14.39 -7.37
N LEU A 230 15.22 14.47 -7.75
CA LEU A 230 14.17 13.52 -7.41
C LEU A 230 13.91 12.58 -8.59
N LYS A 231 13.50 11.36 -8.28
CA LYS A 231 12.98 10.38 -9.22
C LYS A 231 11.47 10.53 -9.34
N GLU A 232 10.89 9.94 -10.37
CA GLU A 232 9.43 9.90 -10.52
C GLU A 232 8.73 9.18 -9.38
N THR A 233 9.36 8.15 -8.80
CA THR A 233 8.85 7.41 -7.64
C THR A 233 8.63 8.31 -6.43
N ASP A 234 9.48 9.33 -6.26
CA ASP A 234 9.47 10.27 -5.14
C ASP A 234 8.26 11.20 -5.17
N THR A 235 7.60 11.34 -6.33
CA THR A 235 6.36 12.12 -6.46
C THR A 235 5.20 11.53 -5.66
N SER A 236 5.30 10.26 -5.22
CA SER A 236 4.30 9.61 -4.37
C SER A 236 4.05 10.39 -3.07
N ALA A 237 5.09 11.01 -2.51
CA ALA A 237 5.02 11.76 -1.26
C ALA A 237 4.15 13.03 -1.34
N VAL A 238 3.96 13.60 -2.55
CA VAL A 238 3.22 14.86 -2.72
C VAL A 238 1.80 14.67 -3.27
N VAL A 239 1.41 13.43 -3.58
CA VAL A 239 0.08 13.13 -4.17
C VAL A 239 -1.05 13.54 -3.24
N GLY A 240 -0.87 13.40 -1.93
CA GLY A 240 -1.86 13.79 -0.93
C GLY A 240 -1.95 15.30 -0.68
N ALA A 241 -0.99 16.09 -1.15
CA ALA A 241 -0.85 17.49 -0.77
C ALA A 241 -2.08 18.34 -1.15
N PRO A 242 -2.68 18.24 -2.36
CA PRO A 242 -3.86 19.01 -2.73
C PRO A 242 -5.08 18.74 -1.84
N GLY A 243 -5.26 17.50 -1.36
CA GLY A 243 -6.38 17.11 -0.51
C GLY A 243 -6.45 17.85 0.84
N ARG A 244 -5.39 18.53 1.26
CA ARG A 244 -5.36 19.34 2.49
C ARG A 244 -6.05 20.70 2.33
N ILE A 245 -6.28 21.14 1.10
CA ILE A 245 -6.89 22.45 0.80
C ILE A 245 -8.41 22.32 0.96
N LYS A 246 -9.03 23.31 1.60
CA LYS A 246 -10.48 23.32 1.88
C LYS A 246 -11.30 23.14 0.60
N ASP A 247 -10.93 23.86 -0.44
CA ASP A 247 -11.73 23.98 -1.67
C ASP A 247 -11.52 22.80 -2.64
N VAL A 248 -10.50 21.95 -2.43
CA VAL A 248 -10.26 20.76 -3.25
C VAL A 248 -11.16 19.60 -2.80
N GLN A 249 -11.81 18.92 -3.74
CA GLN A 249 -12.62 17.71 -3.51
C GLN A 249 -12.06 16.49 -4.24
N SER A 250 -11.67 16.63 -5.50
CA SER A 250 -11.04 15.59 -6.31
C SER A 250 -9.89 16.19 -7.11
N TRP A 251 -8.80 15.45 -7.29
CA TRP A 251 -7.62 15.99 -7.96
C TRP A 251 -6.80 14.98 -8.74
N GLY A 252 -6.09 15.49 -9.74
CA GLY A 252 -5.10 14.75 -10.52
C GLY A 252 -3.69 15.34 -10.36
N VAL A 253 -2.71 14.49 -10.05
CA VAL A 253 -1.28 14.82 -10.14
C VAL A 253 -0.73 14.14 -11.39
N PHE A 254 -0.31 14.95 -12.36
CA PHE A 254 0.17 14.51 -13.66
C PHE A 254 1.70 14.61 -13.69
N VAL A 255 2.38 13.47 -13.69
CA VAL A 255 3.85 13.41 -13.68
C VAL A 255 4.32 13.09 -15.09
N GLU A 256 5.03 14.02 -15.73
CA GLU A 256 5.61 13.82 -17.06
C GLU A 256 6.59 12.65 -17.04
N GLN A 257 6.62 11.85 -18.11
CA GLN A 257 7.51 10.70 -18.30
C GLN A 257 8.56 11.03 -19.37
N GLU A 258 9.66 10.27 -19.43
CA GLU A 258 10.72 10.50 -20.43
C GLU A 258 10.26 10.33 -21.88
N ASP A 259 9.21 9.53 -22.11
CA ASP A 259 8.61 9.29 -23.44
C ASP A 259 7.62 10.38 -23.88
N GLY A 260 7.41 11.40 -23.04
CA GLY A 260 6.47 12.51 -23.27
C GLY A 260 5.03 12.23 -22.81
N GLY A 261 4.75 11.02 -22.32
CA GLY A 261 3.49 10.68 -21.66
C GLY A 261 3.45 11.17 -20.21
N TYR A 262 2.38 10.77 -19.50
CA TYR A 262 2.14 11.14 -18.11
C TYR A 262 1.67 9.93 -17.30
N ARG A 263 2.28 9.78 -16.13
CA ARG A 263 1.71 8.97 -15.06
C ARG A 263 0.73 9.85 -14.27
N VAL A 264 -0.54 9.45 -14.23
CA VAL A 264 -1.60 10.22 -13.58
C VAL A 264 -1.99 9.56 -12.28
N ARG A 265 -2.01 10.34 -11.19
CA ARG A 265 -2.47 9.87 -9.88
C ARG A 265 -3.71 10.63 -9.49
N LEU A 266 -4.82 9.92 -9.43
CA LEU A 266 -6.15 10.45 -9.13
C LEU A 266 -6.50 10.20 -7.67
N ARG A 267 -7.07 11.22 -7.03
CA ARG A 267 -7.49 11.16 -5.64
C ARG A 267 -8.78 11.92 -5.44
N SER A 268 -9.54 11.52 -4.44
CA SER A 268 -10.76 12.20 -4.03
C SER A 268 -10.94 12.11 -2.52
N LYS A 269 -11.54 13.14 -1.92
CA LYS A 269 -11.89 13.12 -0.50
C LYS A 269 -13.02 12.13 -0.21
N THR A 270 -14.02 12.05 -1.09
CA THR A 270 -15.28 11.34 -0.80
C THR A 270 -15.95 10.72 -2.02
N ILE A 271 -15.74 11.26 -3.23
CA ILE A 271 -16.44 10.80 -4.45
C ILE A 271 -15.57 9.77 -5.18
N PRO A 272 -16.09 8.57 -5.51
CA PRO A 272 -15.36 7.58 -6.30
C PRO A 272 -14.83 8.15 -7.63
N ILE A 273 -13.53 7.98 -7.88
CA ILE A 273 -12.78 8.49 -9.04
C ILE A 273 -12.13 7.37 -9.86
N ASN A 274 -12.19 6.13 -9.39
CA ASN A 274 -11.60 4.95 -10.03
C ASN A 274 -12.14 4.67 -11.44
N GLU A 275 -13.40 5.02 -11.73
CA GLU A 275 -13.99 4.83 -13.06
C GLU A 275 -13.37 5.76 -14.11
N ILE A 276 -12.93 6.96 -13.74
CA ILE A 276 -12.12 7.83 -14.63
C ILE A 276 -10.79 7.14 -14.91
N ALA A 277 -10.14 6.59 -13.89
CA ALA A 277 -8.87 5.92 -14.07
C ALA A 277 -8.96 4.73 -15.05
N LYS A 278 -10.02 3.93 -14.96
CA LYS A 278 -10.26 2.78 -15.87
C LYS A 278 -10.43 3.19 -17.33
N GLN A 279 -10.94 4.40 -17.60
CA GLN A 279 -11.09 4.93 -18.97
C GLN A 279 -9.75 5.33 -19.59
N HIS A 280 -8.70 5.47 -18.78
CA HIS A 280 -7.37 5.94 -19.16
C HIS A 280 -6.28 4.90 -18.80
N ASP A 281 -6.52 3.64 -19.20
CA ASP A 281 -5.61 2.49 -19.02
C ASP A 281 -5.10 2.33 -17.57
N GLY A 282 -5.99 2.59 -16.62
CA GLY A 282 -5.70 2.63 -15.20
C GLY A 282 -6.68 1.85 -14.33
N GLY A 283 -6.68 2.18 -13.05
CA GLY A 283 -7.54 1.59 -12.03
C GLY A 283 -7.06 1.86 -10.61
N GLY A 284 -7.71 1.21 -9.64
CA GLY A 284 -7.36 1.32 -8.23
C GLY A 284 -8.59 1.47 -7.33
N HIS A 285 -8.34 1.90 -6.09
CA HIS A 285 -9.37 2.10 -5.08
C HIS A 285 -10.30 3.25 -5.44
N PRO A 286 -11.58 3.22 -4.98
CA PRO A 286 -12.56 4.27 -5.26
C PRO A 286 -12.05 5.70 -5.06
N LEU A 287 -11.26 5.96 -4.00
CA LEU A 287 -10.77 7.30 -3.68
C LEU A 287 -9.29 7.54 -4.04
N ALA A 288 -8.59 6.51 -4.51
CA ALA A 288 -7.18 6.56 -4.83
C ALA A 288 -6.84 5.61 -5.98
N SER A 289 -6.72 6.18 -7.18
CA SER A 289 -6.48 5.42 -8.40
C SER A 289 -5.30 5.99 -9.19
N GLY A 290 -4.78 5.20 -10.12
CA GLY A 290 -3.73 5.60 -11.07
C GLY A 290 -4.20 5.38 -12.49
N ALA A 291 -3.81 6.27 -13.40
CA ALA A 291 -4.09 6.23 -14.82
C ALA A 291 -2.83 6.60 -15.62
N ASN A 292 -2.91 6.49 -16.93
CA ASN A 292 -1.89 6.97 -17.84
C ASN A 292 -2.50 8.03 -18.77
N SER A 293 -1.66 8.87 -19.34
CA SER A 293 -2.08 9.82 -20.36
C SER A 293 -0.95 9.96 -21.38
N ALA A 294 -1.29 9.94 -22.66
CA ALA A 294 -0.32 9.98 -23.74
C ALA A 294 0.25 11.38 -23.97
N ASN A 295 -0.48 12.45 -23.59
CA ASN A 295 -0.10 13.83 -23.88
C ASN A 295 -0.93 14.87 -23.09
N ARG A 296 -0.61 16.15 -23.28
CA ARG A 296 -1.29 17.25 -22.58
C ARG A 296 -2.80 17.37 -22.90
N ALA A 297 -3.23 17.00 -24.12
CA ALA A 297 -4.64 17.06 -24.46
C ALA A 297 -5.45 16.00 -23.69
N GLU A 298 -4.86 14.81 -23.47
CA GLU A 298 -5.47 13.80 -22.61
C GLU A 298 -5.42 14.19 -21.12
N ASN A 299 -4.39 14.93 -20.66
CA ASN A 299 -4.43 15.54 -19.33
C ASN A 299 -5.60 16.52 -19.16
N ASP A 300 -5.87 17.34 -20.19
CA ASP A 300 -7.00 18.27 -20.21
C ASP A 300 -8.34 17.51 -20.22
N GLN A 301 -8.42 16.38 -20.93
CA GLN A 301 -9.59 15.50 -20.92
C GLN A 301 -9.84 14.92 -19.52
N ILE A 302 -8.85 14.26 -18.91
CA ILE A 302 -8.97 13.69 -17.57
C ILE A 302 -9.40 14.76 -16.57
N TYR A 303 -8.84 15.97 -16.65
CA TYR A 303 -9.25 17.06 -15.79
C TYR A 303 -10.72 17.46 -15.99
N SER A 304 -11.18 17.59 -17.23
CA SER A 304 -12.59 17.87 -17.54
C SER A 304 -13.53 16.79 -16.98
N GLU A 305 -13.13 15.52 -17.02
CA GLU A 305 -13.91 14.41 -16.48
C GLU A 305 -14.03 14.51 -14.94
N ILE A 306 -12.97 14.94 -14.24
CA ILE A 306 -13.03 15.23 -12.80
C ILE A 306 -14.01 16.39 -12.52
N GLN A 307 -13.96 17.46 -13.33
CA GLN A 307 -14.89 18.59 -13.19
C GLN A 307 -16.34 18.15 -13.37
N ASP A 308 -16.62 17.36 -14.40
CA ASP A 308 -17.97 16.86 -14.70
C ASP A 308 -18.48 15.88 -13.65
N LEU A 309 -17.60 15.05 -13.08
CA LEU A 309 -17.92 14.17 -11.95
C LEU A 309 -18.43 15.00 -10.76
N LEU A 310 -17.69 16.04 -10.37
CA LEU A 310 -18.07 16.89 -9.23
C LEU A 310 -19.34 17.70 -9.50
N LYS A 311 -19.51 18.25 -10.70
CA LYS A 311 -20.75 18.96 -11.10
C LYS A 311 -21.99 18.07 -11.00
N LYS A 312 -21.87 16.78 -11.33
CA LYS A 312 -22.98 15.81 -11.22
C LYS A 312 -23.31 15.49 -9.77
N SER A 313 -22.31 15.40 -8.89
CA SER A 313 -22.50 15.07 -7.47
C SER A 313 -23.08 16.21 -6.63
N GLN A 314 -23.10 17.44 -7.15
CA GLN A 314 -23.71 18.61 -6.47
C GLN A 314 -25.22 18.78 -6.78
N LYS A 315 -25.78 17.98 -7.69
CA LYS A 315 -27.21 17.99 -8.04
C LYS A 315 -27.98 16.95 -7.25
#